data_AF-A0A8J7WRF5-F1
#
_entry.id   AF-A0A8J7WRF5-F1
#
_cell.length_a   1.000
_cell.length_b   1.000
_cell.length_c   1.000
_cell.angle_alpha   90.00
_cell.angle_beta   90.00
_cell.angle_gamma   90.00
#
_symmetry.space_group_name_H-M   'P 1'
#
loop_
_entity.id
_entity.type
_entity.pdbx_description
1 polymer ?
#
loop_
_entity_poly.entity_id
_entity_poly.type
_entity_poly.pdbx_seq_one_letter_code
_entity_poly.pdbx_strand_id
1 'polypeptide(L)'
;VSDVVSAWNTGLTENITITNNGTSAINGWQLAFTMPSGQSLVNAWNATISPSSGSVTATNMSYNASIPAGGTTSFGFQANHTGNASAPGGFTLNGTACSVG
;
A
#
# COMPACT_ATOMS: atom_id res chain seq x y z
N VAL A 1 -5.81 -6.94 4.17
CA VAL A 1 -4.94 -6.32 3.15
C VAL A 1 -4.20 -7.45 2.50
N SER A 2 -4.20 -7.52 1.18
CA SER A 2 -3.39 -8.46 0.42
C SER A 2 -2.38 -7.69 -0.41
N ASP A 3 -1.18 -8.25 -0.57
CA ASP A 3 -0.10 -7.68 -1.34
C ASP A 3 0.44 -8.72 -2.33
N VAL A 4 0.87 -8.24 -3.50
CA VAL A 4 1.50 -9.04 -4.54
C VAL A 4 2.73 -8.30 -5.01
N VAL A 5 3.90 -8.89 -4.74
CA VAL A 5 5.20 -8.35 -5.17
C VAL A 5 5.66 -9.06 -6.42
N SER A 6 6.04 -8.28 -7.43
CA SER A 6 6.69 -8.73 -8.65
C SER A 6 8.02 -8.00 -8.78
N ALA A 7 9.13 -8.71 -8.52
CA ALA A 7 10.48 -8.16 -8.57
C ALA A 7 11.28 -8.70 -9.75
N TRP A 8 12.17 -7.87 -10.29
CA TRP A 8 13.08 -8.18 -11.38
C TRP A 8 14.37 -7.37 -11.24
N ASN A 9 15.53 -8.01 -11.42
CA ASN A 9 16.83 -7.35 -11.29
C ASN A 9 16.96 -6.54 -9.98
N THR A 10 16.87 -5.21 -10.07
CA THR A 10 16.92 -4.24 -8.97
C THR A 10 15.64 -3.43 -8.84
N GLY A 11 14.58 -3.79 -9.57
CA GLY A 11 13.28 -3.14 -9.56
C GLY A 11 12.19 -4.08 -9.05
N LEU A 12 11.18 -3.53 -8.40
CA LEU A 12 10.01 -4.27 -7.97
C LEU A 12 8.75 -3.45 -8.19
N THR A 13 7.66 -4.17 -8.37
CA THR A 13 6.31 -3.61 -8.36
C THR A 13 5.51 -4.30 -7.29
N GLU A 14 4.79 -3.53 -6.51
CA GLU A 14 3.85 -4.05 -5.54
C GLU A 14 2.44 -3.61 -5.89
N ASN A 15 1.49 -4.53 -5.78
CA ASN A 15 0.08 -4.21 -5.80
C ASN A 15 -0.52 -4.58 -4.45
N ILE A 16 -1.14 -3.60 -3.80
CA ILE A 16 -1.78 -3.75 -2.49
C ILE A 16 -3.28 -3.58 -2.67
N THR A 17 -4.04 -4.53 -2.16
CA THR A 17 -5.50 -4.48 -2.10
C THR A 17 -5.95 -4.29 -0.66
N ILE A 18 -6.74 -3.25 -0.45
CA ILE A 18 -7.39 -2.91 0.81
C ILE A 18 -8.84 -3.38 0.73
N THR A 19 -9.22 -4.28 1.62
CA THR A 19 -10.60 -4.73 1.80
C THR A 19 -11.16 -4.09 3.05
N ASN A 20 -12.28 -3.38 2.91
CA ASN A 20 -13.01 -2.84 4.06
C ASN A 20 -13.93 -3.93 4.64
N ASN A 21 -13.43 -4.66 5.64
CA ASN A 21 -14.21 -5.65 6.38
C ASN A 21 -15.12 -5.03 7.46
N GLY A 22 -15.16 -3.69 7.57
CA GLY A 22 -16.03 -2.98 8.49
C GLY A 22 -17.47 -2.90 8.01
N THR A 23 -18.34 -2.38 8.88
CA THR A 23 -19.78 -2.18 8.61
C THR A 23 -20.10 -0.81 8.03
N SER A 24 -19.12 0.09 7.95
CA SER A 24 -19.29 1.47 7.47
C SER A 24 -18.37 1.74 6.28
N ALA A 25 -18.81 2.60 5.37
CA ALA A 25 -17.96 3.06 4.28
C ALA A 25 -16.79 3.89 4.81
N ILE A 26 -15.61 3.66 4.26
CA ILE A 26 -14.42 4.48 4.50
C ILE A 26 -14.43 5.60 3.47
N ASN A 27 -14.39 6.85 3.92
CA ASN A 27 -14.33 8.02 3.05
C ASN A 27 -12.99 8.74 3.27
N GLY A 28 -12.08 8.55 2.32
CA GLY A 28 -10.68 8.94 2.46
C GLY A 28 -9.91 7.88 3.24
N TRP A 29 -8.99 7.21 2.58
CA TRP A 29 -8.15 6.19 3.19
C TRP A 29 -6.68 6.56 3.09
N GLN A 30 -5.99 6.36 4.20
CA GLN A 30 -4.55 6.41 4.31
C GLN A 30 -4.07 5.08 4.88
N LEU A 31 -3.25 4.39 4.11
CA LEU A 31 -2.61 3.16 4.51
C LEU A 31 -1.15 3.45 4.85
N ALA A 32 -0.80 3.40 6.13
CA ALA A 32 0.58 3.48 6.57
C ALA A 32 1.17 2.07 6.70
N PHE A 33 2.39 1.90 6.19
CA PHE A 33 3.13 0.64 6.22
C PHE A 33 4.63 0.90 6.19
N THR A 34 5.44 -0.11 6.54
CA THR A 34 6.90 0.02 6.50
C THR A 34 7.44 -0.70 5.28
N MET A 35 8.07 0.05 4.38
CA MET A 35 8.86 -0.52 3.29
C MET A 35 10.11 -1.21 3.86
N PRO A 36 10.44 -2.40 3.36
CA PRO A 36 11.70 -3.06 3.71
C PRO A 36 12.93 -2.20 3.42
N SER A 37 13.97 -2.39 4.23
CA SER A 37 15.23 -1.68 4.05
C SER A 37 15.85 -1.98 2.69
N GLY A 38 16.41 -0.94 2.07
CA GLY A 38 16.98 -1.03 0.73
C GLY A 38 15.97 -0.86 -0.40
N GLN A 39 14.68 -0.62 -0.09
CA GLN A 39 13.68 -0.23 -1.09
C GLN A 39 13.55 1.30 -1.20
N SER A 40 13.36 1.80 -2.42
CA SER A 40 13.11 3.21 -2.70
C SER A 40 12.04 3.39 -3.77
N LEU A 41 10.96 4.08 -3.41
CA LEU A 41 9.84 4.39 -4.30
C LEU A 41 10.33 5.16 -5.54
N VAL A 42 9.92 4.68 -6.71
CA VAL A 42 10.16 5.32 -8.01
C VAL A 42 8.88 5.98 -8.52
N ASN A 43 7.77 5.24 -8.49
CA ASN A 43 6.48 5.73 -8.97
C ASN A 43 5.33 5.02 -8.26
N ALA A 44 4.15 5.63 -8.22
CA ALA A 44 2.93 5.03 -7.66
C ALA A 44 1.72 5.35 -8.54
N TRP A 45 0.71 4.48 -8.50
CA TRP A 45 -0.58 4.69 -9.16
C TRP A 45 -1.73 4.29 -8.24
N ASN A 46 -2.89 4.88 -8.47
CA ASN A 46 -4.09 4.75 -7.62
C ASN A 46 -3.87 5.18 -6.15
N ALA A 47 -2.70 5.72 -5.80
CA ALA A 47 -2.39 6.30 -4.51
C ALA A 47 -1.19 7.24 -4.65
N THR A 48 -1.06 8.17 -3.70
CA THR A 48 0.18 8.94 -3.49
C THR A 48 0.91 8.36 -2.29
N ILE A 49 2.19 8.02 -2.45
CA ILE A 49 2.99 7.39 -1.40
C ILE A 49 4.09 8.36 -0.96
N SER A 50 4.20 8.60 0.34
CA SER A 50 5.25 9.44 0.93
C SER A 50 5.55 9.01 2.37
N PRO A 51 6.80 9.08 2.84
CA PRO A 51 8.04 9.31 2.08
C PRO A 51 8.38 8.16 1.10
N SER A 52 9.52 8.25 0.39
CA SER A 52 9.94 7.25 -0.61
C SER A 52 10.65 6.02 -0.03
N SER A 53 10.87 5.94 1.28
CA SER A 53 11.49 4.78 1.96
C SER A 53 11.17 4.79 3.46
N GLY A 54 11.37 3.64 4.13
CA GLY A 54 11.11 3.50 5.57
C GLY A 54 9.62 3.40 5.87
N SER A 55 9.12 4.15 6.85
CA SER A 55 7.69 4.22 7.16
C SER A 55 7.00 5.14 6.17
N VAL A 56 6.19 4.57 5.29
CA VAL A 56 5.50 5.27 4.20
C VAL A 56 4.00 5.29 4.43
N THR A 57 3.34 6.28 3.86
CA THR A 57 1.88 6.41 3.88
C THR A 57 1.36 6.53 2.46
N ALA A 58 0.54 5.56 2.05
CA ALA A 58 -0.23 5.61 0.82
C ALA A 58 -1.56 6.32 1.08
N THR A 59 -1.80 7.43 0.40
CA THR A 59 -3.03 8.22 0.46
C THR A 59 -3.84 8.01 -0.80
N ASN A 60 -5.16 7.84 -0.65
CA ASN A 60 -6.08 7.69 -1.76
C ASN A 60 -6.04 8.87 -2.75
N MET A 61 -6.48 8.60 -3.97
CA MET A 61 -6.84 9.62 -4.95
C MET A 61 -8.31 10.03 -4.76
N SER A 62 -8.72 11.17 -5.32
CA SER A 62 -10.10 11.66 -5.19
C SER A 62 -11.15 10.68 -5.73
N TYR A 63 -10.83 9.95 -6.80
CA TYR A 63 -11.77 9.02 -7.45
C TYR A 63 -11.90 7.66 -6.74
N ASN A 64 -10.94 7.27 -5.88
CA ASN A 64 -10.97 5.99 -5.16
C ASN A 64 -10.97 6.19 -3.64
N ALA A 65 -11.36 7.38 -3.18
CA ALA A 65 -11.41 7.74 -1.76
C ALA A 65 -12.44 6.92 -0.97
N SER A 66 -13.56 6.55 -1.61
CA SER A 66 -14.65 5.84 -0.94
C SER A 66 -14.52 4.33 -1.11
N ILE A 67 -14.44 3.60 0.00
CA ILE A 67 -14.50 2.14 0.03
C ILE A 67 -15.77 1.75 0.79
N PRO A 68 -16.81 1.25 0.13
CA PRO A 68 -18.03 0.80 0.82
C PRO A 68 -17.73 -0.35 1.80
N ALA A 69 -18.65 -0.61 2.72
CA ALA A 69 -18.57 -1.78 3.60
C ALA A 69 -18.54 -3.07 2.75
N GLY A 70 -17.59 -3.96 3.02
CA GLY A 70 -17.31 -5.14 2.18
C GLY A 70 -16.65 -4.83 0.84
N GLY A 71 -16.39 -3.56 0.53
CA GLY A 71 -15.75 -3.11 -0.70
C GLY A 71 -14.24 -3.27 -0.66
N THR A 72 -13.64 -3.16 -1.85
CA THR A 72 -12.19 -3.25 -2.04
C THR A 72 -11.68 -2.09 -2.87
N THR A 73 -10.47 -1.63 -2.58
CA THR A 73 -9.69 -0.76 -3.47
C THR A 73 -8.29 -1.31 -3.60
N SER A 74 -7.64 -1.04 -4.72
CA SER A 74 -6.29 -1.52 -4.99
C SER A 74 -5.42 -0.38 -5.49
N PHE A 75 -4.20 -0.32 -4.99
CA PHE A 75 -3.18 0.58 -5.49
C PHE A 75 -1.88 -0.17 -5.72
N GLY A 76 -0.97 0.44 -6.47
CA GLY A 76 0.33 -0.16 -6.70
C GLY A 76 1.43 0.87 -6.79
N PHE A 77 2.65 0.38 -6.64
CA PHE A 77 3.83 1.21 -6.75
C PHE A 77 5.01 0.43 -7.30
N GLN A 78 5.90 1.16 -7.95
CA GLN A 78 7.19 0.70 -8.39
C GLN A 78 8.26 1.25 -7.45
N ALA A 79 9.17 0.39 -7.03
CA ALA A 79 10.33 0.75 -6.23
C ALA A 79 11.59 0.08 -6.78
N ASN A 80 12.74 0.66 -6.48
CA ASN A 80 14.03 -0.01 -6.63
C ASN A 80 14.37 -0.75 -5.34
N HIS A 81 15.12 -1.85 -5.43
CA HIS A 81 15.65 -2.57 -4.26
C HIS A 81 17.13 -2.92 -4.41
N THR A 82 17.86 -2.99 -3.30
CA THR A 82 19.28 -3.38 -3.24
C THR A 82 19.50 -4.87 -2.93
N GLY A 83 18.45 -5.68 -3.07
CA GLY A 83 18.47 -7.13 -2.79
C GLY A 83 17.32 -7.61 -1.90
N ASN A 84 16.56 -6.69 -1.28
CA ASN A 84 15.37 -7.00 -0.50
C ASN A 84 14.10 -6.61 -1.26
N ALA A 85 13.45 -7.61 -1.87
CA ALA A 85 12.16 -7.46 -2.53
C ALA A 85 11.02 -8.13 -1.73
N SER A 86 11.14 -8.14 -0.41
CA SER A 86 10.06 -8.64 0.46
C SER A 86 8.88 -7.68 0.41
N ALA A 87 7.68 -8.18 0.72
CA ALA A 87 6.52 -7.34 0.92
C ALA A 87 6.63 -6.49 2.19
N PRO A 88 6.00 -5.30 2.23
CA PRO A 88 5.87 -4.49 3.42
C PRO A 88 4.99 -5.16 4.47
N GLY A 89 5.27 -4.84 5.73
CA GLY A 89 4.51 -5.32 6.87
C GLY A 89 3.90 -4.18 7.67
N GLY A 90 3.06 -4.53 8.65
CA GLY A 90 2.54 -3.57 9.62
C GLY A 90 1.59 -2.54 9.01
N PHE A 91 0.59 -3.00 8.26
CA PHE A 91 -0.38 -2.11 7.64
C PHE A 91 -1.36 -1.52 8.65
N THR A 92 -1.55 -0.21 8.60
CA THR A 92 -2.58 0.51 9.36
C THR A 92 -3.40 1.39 8.43
N LEU A 93 -4.71 1.24 8.46
CA LEU A 93 -5.66 2.00 7.65
C LEU A 93 -6.35 3.03 8.52
N ASN A 94 -6.11 4.32 8.27
CA ASN A 94 -6.60 5.43 9.10
C ASN A 94 -6.32 5.23 10.60
N GLY A 95 -5.15 4.67 10.93
CA GLY A 95 -4.74 4.35 12.31
C GLY A 95 -5.28 3.02 12.85
N THR A 96 -6.10 2.28 12.10
CA THR A 96 -6.60 0.95 12.48
C THR A 96 -5.69 -0.14 11.94
N ALA A 97 -5.20 -1.03 12.79
CA ALA A 97 -4.38 -2.16 12.37
C ALA A 97 -5.15 -3.06 11.38
N CYS A 98 -4.52 -3.36 10.25
CA CYS A 98 -5.06 -4.25 9.24
C CYS A 98 -4.48 -5.65 9.37
N SER A 99 -5.33 -6.66 9.24
CA SER A 99 -4.87 -8.04 9.03
C SER A 99 -4.35 -8.21 7.61
N VAL A 100 -3.20 -8.87 7.47
CA VAL A 100 -2.64 -9.30 6.18
C VAL A 100 -3.12 -10.71 5.88
N GLY A 101 -3.61 -10.97 4.67
CA GLY A 101 -4.16 -12.28 4.30
C GLY A 101 -4.40 -12.42 2.80
#